data_AF-A0A959CS61-F1
#
_entry.id   AF-A0A959CS61-F1
#
_cell.length_a   1.000
_cell.length_b   1.000
_cell.length_c   1.000
_cell.angle_alpha   90.00
_cell.angle_beta   90.00
_cell.angle_gamma   90.00
#
_symmetry.space_group_name_H-M   'P 1'
#
loop_
_entity.id
_entity.type
_entity.pdbx_description
1 polymer ?
#
loop_
_entity_poly.entity_id
_entity_poly.type
_entity_poly.pdbx_seq_one_letter_code
_entity_poly.pdbx_strand_id
1 'polypeptide(L)'
;MRHLTFFFVLSALPALAFAQIRLSAEQPVQGQPVTITLAQDDSMLIITYRPNSSVARTDTLHAGRPVTAFRWTPRKAGVVSLSTSTASRNVSVRFRGLSVTGILVMAVAATLLFGGAAFAFRILFKDEEEDETLDIDLDHFPDT
;
A
#
# COMPACT_ATOMS: atom_id res chain seq x y z
N MET A 1 -34.88 -33.15 -44.35
CA MET A 1 -34.21 -32.03 -43.67
C MET A 1 -34.57 -32.10 -42.19
N ARG A 2 -33.60 -32.42 -41.32
CA ARG A 2 -33.79 -32.66 -39.87
C ARG A 2 -33.87 -31.31 -39.16
N HIS A 3 -35.02 -31.01 -38.56
CA HIS A 3 -35.17 -29.87 -37.64
C HIS A 3 -34.50 -30.22 -36.31
N LEU A 4 -33.41 -29.50 -35.99
CA LEU A 4 -32.71 -29.59 -34.72
C LEU A 4 -33.33 -28.53 -33.79
N THR A 5 -34.25 -28.96 -32.92
CA THR A 5 -34.88 -28.09 -31.92
C THR A 5 -33.88 -27.85 -30.79
N PHE A 6 -33.32 -26.65 -30.73
CA PHE A 6 -32.41 -26.22 -29.65
C PHE A 6 -33.25 -25.88 -28.41
N PHE A 7 -33.17 -26.71 -27.37
CA PHE A 7 -33.83 -26.49 -26.09
C PHE A 7 -32.92 -25.59 -25.22
N PHE A 8 -33.27 -24.31 -25.08
CA PHE A 8 -32.56 -23.38 -24.21
C PHE A 8 -33.09 -23.55 -22.78
N VAL A 9 -32.35 -24.28 -21.95
CA VAL A 9 -32.65 -24.38 -20.51
C VAL A 9 -32.17 -23.09 -19.85
N LEU A 10 -33.12 -22.20 -19.56
CA LEU A 10 -32.90 -20.97 -18.79
C LEU A 10 -32.78 -21.34 -17.30
N SER A 11 -31.56 -21.60 -16.84
CA SER A 11 -31.25 -21.81 -15.42
C SER A 11 -31.33 -20.48 -14.66
N ALA A 12 -32.44 -20.28 -13.95
CA ALA A 12 -32.56 -19.23 -12.94
C ALA A 12 -31.70 -19.60 -11.73
N LEU A 13 -30.51 -19.02 -11.63
CA LEU A 13 -29.67 -19.09 -10.43
C LEU A 13 -30.36 -18.29 -9.30
N PRO A 14 -30.64 -18.88 -8.13
CA PRO A 14 -31.11 -18.10 -6.99
C PRO A 14 -29.99 -17.15 -6.54
N ALA A 15 -30.28 -15.85 -6.52
CA ALA A 15 -29.40 -14.86 -5.96
C ALA A 15 -29.25 -15.14 -4.45
N LEU A 16 -28.14 -15.77 -4.06
CA LEU A 16 -27.75 -15.89 -2.67
C LEU A 16 -27.56 -14.46 -2.13
N ALA A 17 -28.48 -14.02 -1.27
CA ALA A 17 -28.35 -12.79 -0.51
C ALA A 17 -27.24 -12.98 0.54
N PHE A 18 -25.99 -12.78 0.13
CA PHE A 18 -24.87 -12.73 1.07
C PHE A 18 -25.11 -11.59 2.05
N ALA A 19 -25.03 -11.88 3.35
CA ALA A 19 -25.02 -10.86 4.39
C ALA A 19 -23.87 -9.88 4.08
N GLN A 20 -24.22 -8.69 3.59
CA GLN A 20 -23.25 -7.79 2.98
C GLN A 20 -22.92 -6.67 3.96
N ILE A 21 -21.66 -6.60 4.39
CA ILE A 21 -21.12 -5.42 5.07
C ILE A 21 -20.79 -4.41 3.98
N ARG A 22 -21.41 -3.23 4.00
CA ARG A 22 -21.16 -2.11 3.09
C ARG A 22 -20.46 -0.97 3.84
N LEU A 23 -19.63 -0.22 3.14
CA LEU A 23 -18.96 0.95 3.69
C LEU A 23 -19.39 2.18 2.90
N SER A 24 -19.51 3.32 3.57
CA SER A 24 -19.82 4.61 2.93
C SER A 24 -18.72 5.08 1.98
N ALA A 25 -17.48 4.61 2.19
CA ALA A 25 -16.35 4.82 1.31
C ALA A 25 -15.78 3.48 0.87
N GLU A 26 -15.58 3.27 -0.44
CA GLU A 26 -14.97 2.04 -0.96
C GLU A 26 -13.54 1.83 -0.45
N GLN A 27 -12.83 2.94 -0.26
CA GLN A 27 -11.46 2.96 0.21
C GLN A 27 -11.34 3.90 1.41
N PRO A 28 -11.65 3.42 2.62
CA PRO A 28 -11.56 4.23 3.82
C PRO A 28 -10.12 4.71 4.06
N VAL A 29 -9.99 5.95 4.53
CA VAL A 29 -8.69 6.58 4.83
C VAL A 29 -8.49 6.60 6.34
N GLN A 30 -7.25 6.33 6.77
CA GLN A 30 -6.87 6.41 8.17
C GLN A 30 -7.24 7.76 8.79
N GLY A 31 -7.87 7.71 9.97
CA GLY A 31 -8.28 8.89 10.72
C GLY A 31 -9.51 9.62 10.18
N GLN A 32 -10.13 9.14 9.09
CA GLN A 32 -11.40 9.67 8.59
C GLN A 32 -12.57 8.79 9.06
N PRO A 33 -13.68 9.38 9.54
CA PRO A 33 -14.84 8.61 9.95
C PRO A 33 -15.53 7.99 8.74
N VAL A 34 -15.94 6.74 8.89
CA VAL A 34 -16.61 5.92 7.88
C VAL A 34 -17.83 5.28 8.52
N THR A 35 -18.93 5.22 7.77
CA THR A 35 -20.13 4.51 8.19
C THR A 35 -20.11 3.11 7.60
N ILE A 36 -20.23 2.11 8.46
CA ILE A 36 -20.35 0.71 8.08
C ILE A 36 -21.82 0.37 8.17
N THR A 37 -22.42 -0.03 7.06
CA THR A 37 -23.82 -0.44 6.97
C THR A 37 -23.88 -1.96 6.87
N LEU A 38 -24.72 -2.57 7.69
CA LEU A 38 -24.95 -4.01 7.73
C LEU A 38 -26.25 -4.33 7.00
N ALA A 39 -26.27 -5.44 6.26
CA ALA A 39 -27.49 -5.96 5.64
C ALA A 39 -28.51 -6.50 6.67
N GLN A 40 -28.02 -6.93 7.83
CA GLN A 40 -28.80 -7.40 8.96
C GLN A 40 -28.35 -6.65 10.22
N ASP A 41 -29.28 -6.39 11.12
CA ASP A 41 -28.99 -5.75 12.39
C ASP A 41 -28.09 -6.64 13.26
N ASP A 42 -27.06 -6.03 13.83
CA ASP A 42 -26.18 -6.70 14.79
C ASP A 42 -25.88 -5.76 15.96
N SER A 43 -25.67 -6.35 17.12
CA SER A 43 -25.25 -5.65 18.34
C SER A 43 -23.73 -5.49 18.43
N MET A 44 -22.97 -6.28 17.65
CA MET A 44 -21.52 -6.33 17.76
C MET A 44 -20.84 -6.32 16.40
N LEU A 45 -19.82 -5.46 16.27
CA LEU A 45 -18.90 -5.44 15.13
C LEU A 45 -17.47 -5.60 15.63
N ILE A 46 -16.81 -6.67 15.18
CA ILE A 46 -15.41 -6.97 15.50
C ILE A 46 -14.53 -6.45 14.37
N ILE A 47 -13.49 -5.71 14.73
CA ILE A 47 -12.57 -5.04 13.81
C ILE A 47 -11.16 -5.56 14.10
N THR A 48 -10.65 -6.41 13.21
CA THR A 48 -9.31 -7.00 13.36
C THR A 48 -8.32 -6.30 12.44
N TYR A 49 -7.37 -5.58 13.02
CA TYR A 49 -6.25 -4.96 12.34
C TYR A 49 -5.08 -5.94 12.23
N ARG A 50 -4.48 -6.06 11.03
CA ARG A 50 -3.20 -6.77 10.83
C ARG A 50 -2.14 -5.82 10.27
N PRO A 51 -1.60 -4.89 11.09
CA PRO A 51 -0.45 -4.11 10.68
C PRO A 51 0.76 -5.05 10.49
N ASN A 52 1.26 -5.13 9.26
CA ASN A 52 2.47 -5.89 8.89
C ASN A 52 2.41 -7.41 9.19
N SER A 53 1.23 -8.03 9.13
CA SER A 53 1.00 -9.49 9.20
C SER A 53 1.42 -10.26 10.46
N SER A 54 2.22 -9.70 11.38
CA SER A 54 2.73 -10.46 12.55
C SER A 54 1.94 -10.29 13.86
N VAL A 55 1.19 -9.19 14.04
CA VAL A 55 0.40 -8.97 15.27
C VAL A 55 -1.01 -8.53 14.91
N ALA A 56 -1.99 -9.37 15.23
CA ALA A 56 -3.39 -9.02 15.10
C ALA A 56 -3.82 -8.17 16.31
N ARG A 57 -4.48 -7.04 16.06
CA ARG A 57 -5.14 -6.24 17.10
C ARG A 57 -6.62 -6.20 16.83
N THR A 58 -7.41 -6.59 17.81
CA THR A 58 -8.87 -6.63 17.68
C THR A 58 -9.48 -5.51 18.51
N ASP A 59 -10.31 -4.69 17.86
CA ASP A 59 -11.17 -3.71 18.51
C ASP A 59 -12.62 -4.13 18.28
N THR A 60 -13.47 -4.03 19.31
CA THR A 60 -14.89 -4.41 19.21
C THR A 60 -15.76 -3.18 19.42
N LEU A 61 -16.72 -2.97 18.51
CA LEU A 61 -17.76 -1.95 18.64
C LEU A 61 -19.04 -2.63 19.11
N HIS A 62 -19.54 -2.20 20.26
CA HIS A 62 -20.81 -2.65 20.81
C HIS A 62 -21.87 -1.57 20.66
N ALA A 63 -23.02 -1.95 20.14
CA ALA A 63 -24.23 -1.16 20.23
C ALA A 63 -25.12 -1.77 21.34
N GLY A 64 -25.66 -0.94 22.23
CA GLY A 64 -26.56 -1.40 23.30
C GLY A 64 -27.89 -2.01 22.80
N ARG A 65 -28.13 -1.96 21.49
CA ARG A 65 -29.23 -2.59 20.76
C ARG A 65 -28.74 -3.01 19.38
N PRO A 66 -29.38 -3.99 18.70
CA PRO A 66 -29.08 -4.29 17.30
C PRO A 66 -29.21 -3.03 16.44
N VAL A 67 -28.18 -2.76 15.63
CA VAL A 67 -28.13 -1.62 14.70
C VAL A 67 -27.72 -2.09 13.32
N THR A 68 -28.20 -1.38 12.30
CA THR A 68 -27.83 -1.61 10.90
C THR A 68 -26.64 -0.74 10.47
N ALA A 69 -26.14 0.14 11.33
CA ALA A 69 -25.02 1.01 11.01
C ALA A 69 -24.10 1.29 12.20
N PHE A 70 -22.80 1.20 11.97
CA PHE A 70 -21.75 1.56 12.91
C PHE A 70 -20.93 2.73 12.36
N ARG A 71 -20.61 3.70 13.22
CA ARG A 71 -19.63 4.75 12.90
C ARG A 71 -18.25 4.29 13.36
N TRP A 72 -17.32 4.18 12.43
CA TRP A 72 -15.97 3.72 12.70
C TRP A 72 -14.95 4.70 12.15
N THR A 73 -13.90 5.00 12.92
CA THR A 73 -12.77 5.81 12.46
C THR A 73 -11.52 4.94 12.48
N PRO A 74 -10.97 4.52 11.32
CA PRO A 74 -9.82 3.63 11.27
C PRO A 74 -8.60 4.29 11.91
N ARG A 75 -8.05 3.69 12.97
CA ARG A 75 -6.88 4.24 13.67
C ARG A 75 -5.56 3.92 12.95
N LYS A 76 -5.52 2.81 12.23
CA LYS A 76 -4.34 2.31 11.49
C LYS A 76 -4.71 2.02 10.04
N ALA A 77 -3.79 2.31 9.13
CA ALA A 77 -3.87 1.88 7.74
C ALA A 77 -3.48 0.40 7.58
N GLY A 78 -3.84 -0.19 6.44
CA GLY A 78 -3.58 -1.60 6.11
C GLY A 78 -4.86 -2.41 5.90
N VAL A 79 -4.71 -3.74 5.87
CA VAL A 79 -5.85 -4.65 5.71
C VAL A 79 -6.53 -4.87 7.07
N VAL A 80 -7.82 -4.59 7.10
CA VAL A 80 -8.69 -4.73 8.27
C VAL A 80 -9.80 -5.72 7.95
N SER A 81 -10.02 -6.68 8.85
CA SER A 81 -11.15 -7.60 8.76
C SER A 81 -12.29 -7.07 9.62
N LEU A 82 -13.45 -6.86 9.02
CA LEU A 82 -14.69 -6.50 9.69
C LEU A 82 -15.55 -7.74 9.77
N SER A 83 -15.94 -8.15 10.97
CA SER A 83 -16.80 -9.31 11.15
C SER A 83 -17.94 -9.04 12.13
N THR A 84 -19.11 -9.53 11.79
CA THR A 84 -20.31 -9.57 12.61
C THR A 84 -20.64 -11.04 12.91
N SER A 85 -21.77 -11.30 13.57
CA SER A 85 -22.25 -12.68 13.80
C SER A 85 -22.60 -13.42 12.51
N THR A 86 -22.99 -12.71 11.45
CA THR A 86 -23.51 -13.29 10.20
C THR A 86 -22.67 -13.00 8.96
N ALA A 87 -21.74 -12.05 9.02
CA ALA A 87 -20.97 -11.60 7.86
C ALA A 87 -19.51 -11.29 8.21
N SER A 88 -18.62 -11.44 7.23
CA SER A 88 -17.24 -10.97 7.33
C SER A 88 -16.80 -10.33 6.02
N ARG A 89 -16.03 -9.24 6.11
CA ARG A 89 -15.52 -8.50 4.98
C ARG A 89 -14.13 -7.94 5.29
N ASN A 90 -13.19 -8.18 4.38
CA ASN A 90 -11.90 -7.52 4.42
C ASN A 90 -11.95 -6.16 3.70
N VAL A 91 -11.30 -5.18 4.30
CA VAL A 91 -11.27 -3.79 3.84
C VAL A 91 -9.85 -3.28 3.87
N SER A 92 -9.43 -2.63 2.79
CA SER A 92 -8.13 -1.97 2.72
C SER A 92 -8.27 -0.51 3.16
N VAL A 93 -7.61 -0.14 4.25
CA VAL A 93 -7.56 1.23 4.77
C VAL A 93 -6.30 1.92 4.24
N ARG A 94 -6.47 3.05 3.56
CA ARG A 94 -5.35 3.83 3.00
C ARG A 94 -4.72 4.72 4.05
N PHE A 95 -3.44 5.00 3.87
CA PHE A 95 -2.74 6.02 4.65
C PHE A 95 -3.31 7.41 4.33
N ARG A 96 -3.35 8.29 5.33
CA ARG A 96 -3.87 9.67 5.18
C ARG A 96 -3.01 10.55 4.27
N GLY A 97 -1.77 10.16 3.99
CA GLY A 97 -0.86 10.88 3.10
C GLY A 97 0.51 10.23 3.02
N LEU A 98 1.43 10.93 2.35
CA LEU A 98 2.84 10.53 2.25
C LEU A 98 3.53 10.72 3.61
N SER A 99 4.39 9.77 3.97
CA SER A 99 5.20 9.85 5.18
C SER A 99 6.33 10.87 4.98
N VAL A 100 6.23 12.04 5.61
CA VAL A 100 7.27 13.10 5.55
C VAL A 100 8.63 12.55 6.01
N THR A 101 8.64 11.75 7.07
CA THR A 101 9.85 11.08 7.55
C THR A 101 10.41 10.10 6.52
N GLY A 102 9.54 9.38 5.80
CA GLY A 102 9.97 8.48 4.73
C GLY A 102 10.64 9.23 3.58
N ILE A 103 10.06 10.35 3.15
CA ILE A 103 10.64 11.22 2.12
C ILE A 103 11.99 11.77 2.57
N LEU A 104 12.08 12.24 3.82
CA LEU A 104 13.33 12.76 4.37
C LEU A 104 14.44 11.70 4.38
N VAL A 105 14.12 10.49 4.83
CA VAL A 105 15.08 9.37 4.83
C VAL A 105 15.54 9.05 3.39
N MET A 106 14.62 9.03 2.42
CA MET A 106 14.98 8.81 1.02
C MET A 106 15.87 9.93 0.46
N ALA A 107 15.59 11.18 0.80
CA ALA A 107 16.41 12.31 0.37
C ALA A 107 17.82 12.24 0.95
N VAL A 108 17.96 11.96 2.25
CA VAL A 108 19.26 11.78 2.91
C VAL A 108 20.03 10.61 2.30
N ALA A 109 19.36 9.46 2.11
CA ALA A 109 19.99 8.30 1.48
C ALA A 109 20.46 8.60 0.05
N ALA A 110 19.66 9.33 -0.73
CA ALA A 110 20.04 9.76 -2.07
C ALA A 110 21.27 10.69 -2.02
N THR A 111 21.30 11.68 -1.12
CA THR A 111 22.46 12.58 -0.99
C THR A 111 23.72 11.84 -0.58
N LEU A 112 23.64 10.86 0.32
CA LEU A 112 24.80 10.05 0.72
C LEU A 112 25.28 9.16 -0.42
N LEU A 113 24.36 8.48 -1.11
CA LEU A 113 24.69 7.58 -2.22
C LEU A 113 25.28 8.34 -3.42
N PHE A 114 24.56 9.36 -3.91
CA PHE A 114 24.97 10.13 -5.07
C PHE A 114 26.08 11.13 -4.74
N GLY A 115 26.11 11.68 -3.53
CA GLY A 115 27.20 12.55 -3.07
C GLY A 115 28.51 11.79 -2.92
N GLY A 116 28.47 10.58 -2.37
CA GLY A 116 29.65 9.70 -2.30
C GLY A 116 30.17 9.34 -3.69
N ALA A 117 29.27 8.99 -4.62
CA ALA A 117 29.65 8.71 -6.00
C ALA A 117 30.28 9.93 -6.70
N ALA A 118 29.64 11.10 -6.60
CA ALA A 118 30.15 12.33 -7.21
C ALA A 118 31.52 12.74 -6.63
N PHE A 119 31.72 12.58 -5.32
CA PHE A 119 33.01 12.83 -4.68
C PHE A 119 34.10 11.85 -5.16
N ALA A 120 33.77 10.57 -5.27
CA ALA A 120 34.71 9.56 -5.77
C ALA A 120 35.11 9.84 -7.22
N PHE A 121 34.17 10.19 -8.10
CA PHE A 121 34.47 10.60 -9.47
C PHE A 121 35.35 11.86 -9.52
N ARG A 122 35.09 12.84 -8.65
CA ARG A 122 35.92 14.05 -8.57
C ARG A 122 37.36 13.73 -8.20
N ILE A 123 37.60 12.80 -7.27
CA ILE A 123 38.97 12.40 -6.92
C ILE A 123 39.63 11.68 -8.09
N LEU A 124 38.94 10.69 -8.68
CA LEU A 124 39.48 9.88 -9.77
C LEU A 124 39.95 10.72 -10.97
N PHE A 125 39.16 11.73 -11.36
CA PHE A 125 39.50 12.59 -12.50
C PHE A 125 40.43 13.76 -12.14
N LYS A 126 40.56 14.11 -10.84
CA LYS A 126 41.51 15.14 -10.44
C LYS A 126 42.96 14.63 -10.51
N ASP A 127 43.17 13.33 -10.26
CA ASP A 127 44.51 12.73 -10.33
C ASP A 127 44.99 12.55 -11.79
N GLU A 128 44.10 12.46 -12.78
CA GLU A 128 44.48 12.38 -14.21
C GLU A 128 44.93 13.73 -14.80
N GLU A 129 44.41 14.87 -14.31
CA GLU A 129 44.78 16.20 -14.83
C GLU A 129 46.17 16.69 -14.34
N GLU A 130 46.70 16.14 -13.24
CA GLU A 130 48.03 16.54 -12.70
C GLU A 130 49.21 15.79 -13.35
N ASP A 131 48.99 14.63 -13.98
CA ASP A 131 50.05 13.81 -14.63
C ASP A 131 50.29 14.12 -16.12
N GLU A 132 49.43 14.92 -16.79
CA GLU A 132 49.61 15.31 -18.21
C GLU A 132 50.61 16.45 -18.43
N THR A 133 51.27 16.96 -17.38
CA THR A 133 52.41 17.90 -17.53
C THR A 133 53.76 17.21 -17.37
N LEU A 134 53.85 15.91 -17.71
CA LEU A 134 55.14 15.28 -18.04
C LEU A 134 55.74 16.04 -19.23
N ASP A 135 56.54 17.05 -18.90
CA ASP A 135 57.57 17.64 -19.74
C ASP A 135 58.39 16.49 -20.31
N ILE A 136 57.99 16.01 -21.50
CA ILE A 136 58.83 15.14 -22.30
C ILE A 136 60.01 16.02 -22.68
N ASP A 137 61.12 15.86 -21.98
CA ASP A 137 62.40 16.49 -22.29
C ASP A 137 62.88 15.92 -23.64
N LEU A 138 62.44 16.57 -24.73
CA LEU A 138 62.80 16.22 -26.11
C LEU A 138 64.26 16.58 -26.43
N ASP A 139 65.02 17.18 -25.49
CA ASP A 139 66.41 17.61 -25.74
C ASP A 139 67.44 16.49 -25.53
N HIS A 140 67.02 15.27 -25.15
CA HIS A 140 67.89 14.11 -25.03
C HIS A 140 67.72 13.09 -26.16
N PHE A 141 67.78 13.54 -27.41
CA PHE A 141 68.05 12.63 -28.54
C PHE A 141 69.57 12.60 -28.82
N PRO A 142 70.23 11.43 -28.73
CA PRO A 142 71.63 11.32 -29.14
C PRO A 142 71.71 11.50 -30.66
N ASP A 143 72.46 12.51 -31.09
CA ASP A 143 72.79 12.73 -32.50
C ASP A 143 73.47 11.46 -33.05
N THR A 144 72.83 10.83 -34.04
CA THR A 144 73.38 9.74 -34.86
C THR A 144 74.23 10.27 -35.99
#